data_AF-A0A3D9BQE1-F1
#
_entry.id   AF-A0A3D9BQE1-F1
#
_cell.length_a   1.000
_cell.length_b   1.000
_cell.length_c   1.000
_cell.angle_alpha   90.00
_cell.angle_beta   90.00
_cell.angle_gamma   90.00
#
_symmetry.space_group_name_H-M   'P 1'
#
loop_
_entity.id
_entity.type
_entity.pdbx_description
1 polymer ?
#
loop_
_entity_poly.entity_id
_entity_poly.type
_entity_poly.pdbx_seq_one_letter_code
_entity_poly.pdbx_strand_id
1 'polypeptide(L)'
;MFRELVARLTHPAPAPLPETDVPHALAALLVRVAKSDRVYLFEEIARIDRILAARFELDPVAAAKLRAEAERLERALPGTERFAAVLCDCVPYAERLGILEALWQVMMADGVAHADQQSAVGAIETALGIADYDSAALRDAARSIP
;
A
#
# COMPACT_ATOMS: atom_id res chain seq x y z
N MET A 1 27.01 25.82 11.07
CA MET A 1 28.40 25.31 11.09
C MET A 1 28.62 24.32 12.24
N PHE A 2 28.96 24.70 13.48
CA PHE A 2 29.20 23.71 14.57
C PHE A 2 27.92 22.94 15.01
N ARG A 3 26.76 23.60 15.07
CA ARG A 3 25.47 22.95 15.37
C ARG A 3 25.01 21.91 14.32
N GLU A 4 25.33 22.12 13.04
CA GLU A 4 25.02 21.14 11.98
C GLU A 4 25.94 19.92 12.03
N LEU A 5 27.20 20.13 12.44
CA LEU A 5 28.15 19.05 12.64
C LEU A 5 27.72 18.16 13.82
N VAL A 6 27.30 18.77 14.94
CA VAL A 6 26.77 18.04 16.11
C VAL A 6 25.48 17.29 15.75
N ALA A 7 24.54 17.91 15.03
CA ALA A 7 23.31 17.24 14.60
C ALA A 7 23.59 16.00 13.73
N ARG A 8 24.56 16.08 12.81
CA ARG A 8 24.97 14.93 11.98
C ARG A 8 25.67 13.82 12.76
N LEU A 9 26.31 14.14 13.90
CA LEU A 9 26.97 13.18 14.77
C LEU A 9 26.00 12.54 15.79
N THR A 10 24.91 13.22 16.13
CA THR A 10 23.91 12.74 17.09
C THR A 10 22.67 12.12 16.44
N HIS A 11 22.46 12.31 15.14
CA HIS A 11 21.40 11.60 14.43
C HIS A 11 21.88 10.20 14.08
N PRO A 12 21.28 9.13 14.65
CA PRO A 12 21.52 7.80 14.14
C PRO A 12 21.18 7.81 12.65
N ALA A 13 22.06 7.23 11.83
CA ALA A 13 21.80 7.09 10.41
C ALA A 13 20.40 6.45 10.23
N PRO A 14 19.58 6.95 9.30
CA PRO A 14 18.27 6.38 9.08
C PRO A 14 18.42 4.88 8.86
N ALA A 15 17.63 4.09 9.60
CA ALA A 15 17.72 2.64 9.50
C ALA A 15 17.61 2.21 8.02
N PRO A 16 18.33 1.17 7.59
CA PRO A 16 18.28 0.69 6.21
C PRO A 16 16.82 0.47 5.79
N LEU A 17 16.55 0.67 4.50
CA LEU A 17 15.23 0.36 3.94
C LEU A 17 14.96 -1.14 4.13
N PRO A 18 13.73 -1.53 4.50
CA PRO A 18 13.37 -2.93 4.60
C PRO A 18 13.44 -3.60 3.22
N GLU A 19 13.54 -4.92 3.21
CA GLU A 19 13.49 -5.70 1.97
C GLU A 19 12.13 -5.53 1.29
N THR A 20 12.12 -5.48 -0.04
CA THR A 20 10.87 -5.40 -0.80
C THR A 20 10.34 -6.82 -1.06
N ASP A 21 9.94 -7.51 0.00
CA ASP A 21 9.26 -8.80 -0.07
C ASP A 21 7.75 -8.64 -0.33
N VAL A 22 7.00 -9.75 -0.43
CA VAL A 22 5.56 -9.72 -0.70
C VAL A 22 4.76 -8.90 0.34
N PRO A 23 4.92 -9.10 1.66
CA PRO A 23 4.28 -8.25 2.66
C PRO A 23 4.55 -6.77 2.49
N HIS A 24 5.81 -6.39 2.30
CA HIS A 24 6.21 -4.99 2.18
C HIS A 24 5.73 -4.37 0.86
N ALA A 25 5.77 -5.12 -0.25
CA ALA A 25 5.28 -4.67 -1.54
C ALA A 25 3.77 -4.43 -1.52
N LEU A 26 2.99 -5.36 -0.97
CA LEU A 26 1.55 -5.17 -0.81
C LEU A 26 1.24 -3.97 0.08
N ALA A 27 1.85 -3.91 1.27
CA ALA A 27 1.63 -2.81 2.20
C ALA A 27 2.00 -1.46 1.58
N ALA A 28 3.09 -1.38 0.80
CA ALA A 28 3.49 -0.15 0.14
C ALA A 28 2.49 0.31 -0.93
N LEU A 29 1.87 -0.62 -1.67
CA LEU A 29 0.82 -0.30 -2.62
C LEU A 29 -0.46 0.19 -1.94
N LEU A 30 -0.86 -0.44 -0.83
CA LEU A 30 -2.02 0.01 -0.04
C LEU A 30 -1.80 1.43 0.51
N VAL A 31 -0.61 1.68 1.08
CA VAL A 31 -0.21 3.01 1.58
C VAL A 31 -0.17 4.04 0.46
N ARG A 32 0.28 3.66 -0.75
CA ARG A 32 0.30 4.56 -1.90
C ARG A 32 -1.10 5.00 -2.32
N VAL A 33 -2.07 4.09 -2.33
CA VAL A 33 -3.47 4.44 -2.60
C VAL A 33 -3.97 5.41 -1.53
N ALA A 34 -3.80 5.10 -0.25
CA ALA A 34 -4.27 5.98 0.84
C ALA A 34 -3.59 7.36 0.91
N LYS A 35 -2.44 7.54 0.25
CA LYS A 35 -1.71 8.82 0.25
C LYS A 35 -1.82 9.58 -1.07
N SER A 36 -2.54 9.06 -2.06
CA SER A 36 -2.52 9.59 -3.42
C SER A 36 -3.09 11.01 -3.52
N ASP A 37 -4.09 11.34 -2.70
CA ASP A 37 -4.73 12.66 -2.63
C ASP A 37 -4.06 13.60 -1.59
N ARG A 38 -2.99 13.13 -0.95
CA ARG A 38 -2.24 13.79 0.14
C ARG A 38 -3.04 13.98 1.44
N VAL A 39 -4.17 13.29 1.59
CA VAL A 39 -4.99 13.30 2.81
C VAL A 39 -5.04 11.88 3.36
N TYR A 40 -4.08 11.55 4.22
CA TYR A 40 -4.00 10.21 4.80
C TYR A 40 -4.86 10.12 6.07
N LEU A 41 -6.02 9.45 5.96
CA LEU A 41 -7.06 9.42 6.99
C LEU A 41 -6.91 8.25 7.96
N PHE A 42 -7.50 8.39 9.15
CA PHE A 42 -7.47 7.36 10.18
C PHE A 42 -8.20 6.08 9.73
N GLU A 43 -9.30 6.24 9.00
CA GLU A 43 -10.13 5.18 8.44
C GLU A 43 -9.33 4.30 7.49
N GLU A 44 -8.54 4.92 6.60
CA GLU A 44 -7.65 4.24 5.66
C GLU A 44 -6.52 3.53 6.40
N ILE A 45 -5.87 4.20 7.36
CA ILE A 45 -4.82 3.62 8.21
C ILE A 45 -5.33 2.36 8.91
N ALA A 46 -6.49 2.48 9.57
CA ALA A 46 -7.11 1.37 10.28
C ALA A 46 -7.53 0.24 9.32
N ARG A 47 -7.94 0.58 8.10
CA ARG A 47 -8.26 -0.41 7.06
C ARG A 47 -7.01 -1.16 6.60
N ILE A 48 -5.90 -0.46 6.33
CA ILE A 48 -4.62 -1.08 5.96
C ILE A 48 -4.18 -2.04 7.06
N ASP A 49 -4.17 -1.59 8.33
CA ASP A 49 -3.73 -2.43 9.46
C ASP A 49 -4.58 -3.70 9.59
N ARG A 50 -5.91 -3.62 9.39
CA ARG A 50 -6.78 -4.81 9.40
C ARG A 50 -6.49 -5.76 8.23
N ILE A 51 -6.27 -5.24 7.02
CA ILE A 51 -5.95 -6.05 5.84
C ILE A 51 -4.63 -6.79 6.05
N LEU A 52 -3.60 -6.09 6.54
CA LEU A 52 -2.28 -6.67 6.80
C LEU A 52 -2.34 -7.72 7.91
N ALA A 53 -3.06 -7.43 9.00
CA ALA A 53 -3.27 -8.37 10.10
C ALA A 53 -3.94 -9.66 9.63
N ALA A 54 -5.03 -9.55 8.86
CA ALA A 54 -5.78 -10.72 8.39
C ALA A 54 -4.97 -11.55 7.38
N ARG A 55 -4.28 -10.90 6.44
CA ARG A 55 -3.58 -11.59 5.35
C ARG A 55 -2.30 -12.28 5.80
N PHE A 56 -1.59 -11.71 6.77
CA PHE A 56 -0.29 -12.21 7.23
C PHE A 56 -0.33 -12.78 8.65
N GLU A 57 -1.53 -13.00 9.20
CA GLU A 57 -1.75 -13.53 10.56
C GLU A 57 -1.00 -12.73 11.64
N LEU A 58 -1.00 -11.41 11.50
CA LEU A 58 -0.27 -10.50 12.39
C LEU A 58 -1.16 -10.00 13.53
N ASP A 59 -0.57 -9.80 14.70
CA ASP A 59 -1.19 -8.99 15.74
C ASP A 59 -1.27 -7.49 15.34
N PRO A 60 -2.06 -6.67 16.05
CA PRO A 60 -2.20 -5.25 15.70
C PRO A 60 -0.89 -4.45 15.70
N VAL A 61 0.09 -4.83 16.54
CA VAL A 61 1.37 -4.13 16.65
C VAL A 61 2.25 -4.47 15.45
N ALA A 62 2.31 -5.74 15.07
CA ALA A 62 3.05 -6.21 13.91
C ALA A 62 2.47 -5.66 12.60
N ALA A 63 1.14 -5.58 12.46
CA ALA A 63 0.49 -4.96 11.31
C ALA A 63 0.84 -3.46 11.19
N ALA A 64 0.73 -2.71 12.29
CA ALA A 64 1.09 -1.29 12.32
C ALA A 64 2.58 -1.06 12.02
N LYS A 65 3.46 -1.97 12.48
CA LYS A 65 4.88 -1.94 12.17
C LYS A 65 5.15 -2.15 10.68
N LEU A 66 4.52 -3.17 10.07
CA LEU A 66 4.63 -3.43 8.63
C LEU A 66 4.13 -2.23 7.81
N ARG A 67 3.03 -1.60 8.21
CA ARG A 67 2.54 -0.37 7.57
C ARG A 67 3.56 0.77 7.69
N ALA A 68 4.15 0.99 8.87
CA ALA A 68 5.16 2.04 9.06
C ALA A 68 6.42 1.79 8.20
N GLU A 69 6.84 0.53 8.06
CA GLU A 69 7.93 0.11 7.17
C GLU A 69 7.59 0.36 5.70
N ALA A 70 6.36 0.03 5.30
CA ALA A 70 5.82 0.29 3.97
C ALA A 70 5.71 1.78 3.65
N GLU A 71 5.31 2.64 4.59
CA GLU A 71 5.31 4.10 4.43
C GLU A 71 6.70 4.66 4.16
N ARG A 72 7.73 4.05 4.76
CA ARG A 72 9.13 4.41 4.49
C ARG A 72 9.57 3.95 3.10
N LEU A 73 9.20 2.74 2.69
CA LEU A 73 9.47 2.23 1.35
C LEU A 73 8.79 3.05 0.27
N GLU A 74 7.49 3.32 0.43
CA GLU A 74 6.68 4.11 -0.51
C GLU A 74 7.30 5.49 -0.73
N ARG A 75 7.76 6.15 0.35
CA ARG A 75 8.46 7.43 0.28
C ARG A 75 9.81 7.35 -0.44
N ALA A 76 10.54 6.23 -0.29
CA ALA A 76 11.89 6.07 -0.82
C ALA A 76 11.93 5.54 -2.26
N LEU A 77 10.89 4.82 -2.70
CA LEU A 77 10.82 4.16 -3.99
C LEU A 77 9.71 4.80 -4.85
N PRO A 78 10.05 5.77 -5.71
CA PRO A 78 9.09 6.31 -6.67
C PRO A 78 8.80 5.24 -7.72
N GLY A 79 7.53 4.87 -7.92
CA GLY A 79 7.12 3.94 -8.95
C GLY A 79 6.35 2.73 -8.41
N THR A 80 5.21 2.45 -9.03
CA THR A 80 4.30 1.35 -8.67
C THR A 80 4.79 0.02 -9.21
N GLU A 81 5.52 0.08 -10.32
CA GLU A 81 6.04 -1.03 -11.09
C GLU A 81 6.96 -1.91 -10.26
N ARG A 82 7.78 -1.32 -9.37
CA ARG A 82 8.71 -2.09 -8.54
C ARG A 82 7.99 -2.96 -7.51
N PHE A 83 6.99 -2.42 -6.82
CA PHE A 83 6.19 -3.20 -5.88
C PHE A 83 5.31 -4.21 -6.60
N ALA A 84 4.70 -3.81 -7.73
CA ALA A 84 3.89 -4.70 -8.54
C ALA A 84 4.72 -5.87 -9.12
N ALA A 85 5.96 -5.63 -9.54
CA ALA A 85 6.86 -6.69 -10.04
C ALA A 85 7.10 -7.78 -8.98
N VAL A 86 7.40 -7.38 -7.73
CA VAL A 86 7.55 -8.33 -6.61
C VAL A 86 6.30 -9.19 -6.44
N LEU A 87 5.12 -8.57 -6.54
CA LEU A 87 3.86 -9.30 -6.44
C LEU A 87 3.61 -10.20 -7.66
N CYS A 88 3.93 -9.76 -8.87
CA CYS A 88 3.79 -10.56 -10.08
C CYS A 88 4.72 -11.78 -10.09
N ASP A 89 5.93 -11.64 -9.54
CA ASP A 89 6.94 -12.70 -9.47
C ASP A 89 6.60 -13.76 -8.41
N CYS A 90 5.94 -13.36 -7.32
CA CYS A 90 5.69 -14.24 -6.17
C CYS A 90 4.22 -14.66 -5.99
N VAL A 91 3.26 -13.91 -6.55
CA VAL A 91 1.81 -14.12 -6.33
C VAL A 91 1.15 -14.59 -7.63
N PRO A 92 0.50 -15.77 -7.65
CA PRO A 92 -0.24 -16.27 -8.79
C PRO A 92 -1.34 -15.30 -9.25
N TYR A 93 -1.64 -15.28 -10.54
CA TYR A 93 -2.65 -14.38 -11.12
C TYR A 93 -3.99 -14.41 -10.36
N ALA A 94 -4.48 -15.62 -10.02
CA ALA A 94 -5.75 -15.82 -9.32
C ALA A 94 -5.80 -15.09 -7.96
N GLU A 95 -4.67 -14.96 -7.27
CA GLU A 95 -4.58 -14.29 -5.97
C GLU A 95 -4.38 -12.77 -6.09
N ARG A 96 -3.96 -12.28 -7.27
CA ARG A 96 -3.80 -10.84 -7.52
C ARG A 96 -5.14 -10.09 -7.53
N LEU A 97 -6.24 -10.77 -7.83
CA LEU A 97 -7.58 -10.18 -7.69
C LEU A 97 -7.90 -9.81 -6.24
N GLY A 98 -7.47 -10.63 -5.27
CA GLY A 98 -7.62 -10.29 -3.85
C GLY A 98 -6.71 -9.13 -3.42
N ILE A 99 -5.61 -8.88 -4.13
CA ILE A 99 -4.78 -7.67 -3.92
C ILE A 99 -5.53 -6.44 -4.44
N LEU A 100 -6.13 -6.53 -5.63
CA LEU A 100 -6.94 -5.46 -6.18
C LEU A 100 -8.10 -5.12 -5.24
N GLU A 101 -8.84 -6.13 -4.78
CA GLU A 101 -9.93 -5.95 -3.80
C GLU A 101 -9.45 -5.21 -2.54
N ALA A 102 -8.28 -5.56 -2.00
CA ALA A 102 -7.72 -4.89 -0.83
C ALA A 102 -7.44 -3.40 -1.09
N LEU A 103 -6.97 -3.03 -2.28
CA LEU A 103 -6.76 -1.62 -2.67
C LEU A 103 -8.08 -0.84 -2.68
N TRP A 104 -9.15 -1.47 -3.21
CA TRP A 104 -10.50 -0.88 -3.21
C TRP A 104 -11.05 -0.70 -1.80
N GLN A 105 -10.85 -1.67 -0.92
CA GLN A 105 -11.30 -1.57 0.48
C GLN A 105 -10.63 -0.39 1.21
N VAL A 106 -9.35 -0.10 0.91
CA VAL A 106 -8.64 1.07 1.46
C VAL A 106 -9.20 2.36 0.89
N MET A 107 -9.33 2.46 -0.44
CA MET A 107 -9.90 3.65 -1.11
C MET A 107 -11.31 3.99 -0.62
N MET A 108 -12.13 2.99 -0.28
CA MET A 108 -13.50 3.16 0.19
C MET A 108 -13.62 3.27 1.72
N ALA A 109 -12.50 3.34 2.45
CA ALA A 109 -12.53 3.22 3.91
C ALA A 109 -13.28 4.35 4.63
N ASP A 110 -13.30 5.54 4.04
CA ASP A 110 -14.02 6.73 4.51
C ASP A 110 -15.34 6.99 3.76
N GLY A 111 -15.70 6.11 2.81
CA GLY A 111 -16.89 6.21 1.98
C GLY A 111 -16.76 7.10 0.74
N VAL A 112 -15.58 7.67 0.45
CA VAL A 112 -15.38 8.57 -0.69
C VAL A 112 -14.19 8.14 -1.55
N ALA A 113 -14.47 7.67 -2.77
CA ALA A 113 -13.42 7.41 -3.74
C ALA A 113 -12.94 8.69 -4.43
N HIS A 114 -11.81 9.25 -3.99
CA HIS A 114 -11.19 10.40 -4.62
C HIS A 114 -10.58 10.05 -5.99
N ALA A 115 -10.54 11.01 -6.92
CA ALA A 115 -10.04 10.79 -8.28
C ALA A 115 -8.56 10.38 -8.32
N ASP A 116 -7.75 10.90 -7.40
CA ASP A 116 -6.33 10.54 -7.28
C ASP A 116 -6.17 9.09 -6.80
N GLN A 117 -6.99 8.65 -5.84
CA GLN A 117 -7.00 7.25 -5.37
C GLN A 117 -7.45 6.31 -6.48
N GLN A 118 -8.50 6.66 -7.23
CA GLN A 118 -8.96 5.89 -8.39
C GLN A 118 -7.86 5.76 -9.46
N SER A 119 -7.13 6.85 -9.71
CA SER A 119 -6.00 6.86 -10.65
C SER A 119 -4.86 5.97 -10.15
N ALA A 120 -4.55 6.02 -8.85
CA ALA A 120 -3.54 5.15 -8.24
C ALA A 120 -3.93 3.67 -8.33
N VAL A 121 -5.18 3.32 -8.02
CA VAL A 121 -5.71 1.95 -8.16
C VAL A 121 -5.60 1.46 -9.60
N GLY A 122 -6.01 2.28 -10.59
CA GLY A 122 -5.92 1.90 -12.01
C GLY A 122 -4.47 1.69 -12.49
N ALA A 123 -3.53 2.51 -12.01
CA ALA A 123 -2.10 2.32 -12.30
C ALA A 123 -1.57 1.01 -11.69
N ILE A 124 -2.00 0.68 -10.47
CA ILE A 124 -1.60 -0.58 -9.80
C ILE A 124 -2.22 -1.79 -10.49
N GLU A 125 -3.50 -1.73 -10.86
CA GLU A 125 -4.20 -2.77 -11.62
C GLU A 125 -3.46 -3.10 -12.92
N THR A 126 -3.06 -2.06 -13.66
CA THR A 126 -2.26 -2.19 -14.89
C THR A 126 -0.91 -2.85 -14.60
N ALA A 127 -0.22 -2.42 -13.54
CA ALA A 127 1.10 -2.95 -13.18
C ALA A 127 1.05 -4.40 -12.67
N LEU A 128 -0.06 -4.83 -12.06
CA LEU A 128 -0.31 -6.22 -11.66
C LEU A 128 -0.71 -7.12 -12.84
N GLY A 129 -0.90 -6.54 -14.02
CA GLY A 129 -1.32 -7.25 -15.23
C GLY A 129 -2.70 -7.89 -15.11
N ILE A 130 -3.61 -7.27 -14.36
CA ILE A 130 -4.99 -7.74 -14.20
C ILE A 130 -5.79 -7.33 -15.43
N ALA A 131 -6.55 -8.27 -16.01
CA ALA A 131 -7.38 -7.98 -17.17
C ALA A 131 -8.63 -7.17 -16.79
N ASP A 132 -9.03 -6.23 -17.67
CA ASP A 132 -10.18 -5.34 -17.45
C ASP A 132 -11.50 -6.06 -17.14
N TYR A 133 -11.70 -7.26 -17.70
CA TYR A 133 -12.92 -8.03 -17.48
C TYR A 133 -12.98 -8.60 -16.04
N ASP A 134 -11.84 -8.97 -15.46
CA ASP A 134 -11.77 -9.47 -14.09
C ASP A 134 -11.92 -8.33 -13.08
N SER A 135 -11.44 -7.13 -13.42
CA SER A 135 -11.55 -5.97 -12.54
C SER A 135 -12.96 -5.38 -12.51
N ALA A 136 -13.72 -5.43 -13.61
CA ALA A 136 -15.08 -4.90 -13.68
C ALA A 136 -16.00 -5.43 -12.57
N ALA A 137 -15.97 -6.74 -12.31
CA ALA A 137 -16.77 -7.37 -11.26
C ALA A 137 -16.39 -6.86 -9.85
N LEU A 138 -15.10 -6.63 -9.59
CA LEU A 138 -14.62 -6.07 -8.33
C LEU A 138 -15.03 -4.61 -8.16
N ARG A 139 -15.02 -3.80 -9.24
CA ARG A 139 -15.47 -2.40 -9.18
C ARG A 139 -16.95 -2.32 -8.79
N ASP A 140 -17.78 -3.18 -9.35
CA ASP A 140 -19.22 -3.22 -9.05
C ASP A 140 -19.50 -3.71 -7.63
N ALA A 141 -18.75 -4.72 -7.15
CA ALA A 141 -18.83 -5.18 -5.77
C ALA A 141 -18.41 -4.10 -4.76
N ALA A 142 -17.30 -3.39 -5.03
CA ALA A 142 -16.78 -2.36 -4.14
C ALA A 142 -17.71 -1.15 -4.00
N ARG A 143 -18.42 -0.76 -5.08
CA ARG A 143 -19.46 0.28 -5.04
C ARG A 143 -20.68 -0.09 -4.19
N SER A 144 -20.82 -1.36 -3.86
CA SER A 144 -21.93 -1.90 -3.05
C SER A 144 -21.53 -2.09 -1.58
N ILE A 145 -20.30 -1.74 -1.18
CA ILE A 145 -19.86 -1.76 0.22
C ILE A 145 -20.53 -0.57 0.93
N PRO A 146 -21.39 -0.81 1.93
CA PRO A 146 -22.12 0.25 2.63
C PRO A 146 -21.23 1.10 3.55
#